data_AF-V9F0C8-F1
#
_entry.id   AF-V9F0C8-F1
#
_cell.length_a   1.000
_cell.length_b   1.000
_cell.length_c   1.000
_cell.angle_alpha   90.00
_cell.angle_beta   90.00
_cell.angle_gamma   90.00
#
_symmetry.space_group_name_H-M   'P 1'
#
loop_
_entity.id
_entity.type
_entity.pdbx_description
1 polymer ?
#
loop_
_entity_poly.entity_id
_entity_poly.type
_entity_poly.pdbx_seq_one_letter_code
_entity_poly.pdbx_strand_id
1 'polypeptide(L)'
;MLETWPEVFISPIGTVGKGEEGIRVINDYAYPRGASVNDFTDRDNFPRISYNPPRDIAQRIHDLRTEHPPVEVLLLLGDVSGAFRHVPINENSVHMFAFLFEDYVVFDYRVDLGGVVHQHFTLWQGLSLITCTSPRDLRVELLWTGNRL
;
A
#
# COMPACT_ATOMS: atom_id res chain seq x y z
N MET A 1 21.44 13.91 -23.16
CA MET A 1 20.10 13.29 -23.24
C MET A 1 19.13 13.96 -22.29
N LEU A 2 19.41 14.02 -20.98
CA LEU A 2 18.55 14.75 -20.02
C LEU A 2 18.49 16.28 -20.24
N GLU A 3 19.53 16.88 -20.82
CA GLU A 3 19.53 18.32 -21.19
C GLU A 3 18.41 18.70 -22.16
N THR A 4 17.83 17.73 -22.86
CA THR A 4 16.74 17.95 -23.83
C THR A 4 15.35 17.84 -23.19
N TRP A 5 15.23 17.26 -21.99
CA TRP A 5 13.97 17.02 -21.27
C TRP A 5 14.03 17.61 -19.85
N PRO A 6 13.97 18.95 -19.72
CA PRO A 6 14.09 19.63 -18.42
C PRO A 6 12.97 19.30 -17.44
N GLU A 7 11.85 18.76 -17.91
CA GLU A 7 10.71 18.33 -17.10
C GLU A 7 10.95 16.98 -16.40
N VAL A 8 11.92 16.17 -16.86
CA VAL A 8 12.13 14.84 -16.28
C VAL A 8 12.79 14.96 -14.92
N PHE A 9 12.12 14.40 -13.91
CA PHE A 9 12.64 14.34 -12.56
C PHE A 9 13.33 13.00 -12.32
N ILE A 10 14.59 13.06 -11.87
CA ILE A 10 15.39 11.87 -11.60
C ILE A 10 15.46 11.63 -10.10
N SER A 11 14.83 10.55 -9.64
CA SER A 11 14.94 10.08 -8.27
C SER A 11 16.18 9.20 -8.10
N PRO A 12 16.88 9.32 -6.95
CA PRO A 12 17.90 8.34 -6.56
C PRO A 12 17.28 6.95 -6.42
N ILE A 13 18.06 5.91 -6.71
CA ILE A 13 17.68 4.52 -6.42
C ILE A 13 18.59 3.89 -5.39
N GLY A 14 17.99 3.07 -4.54
CA GLY A 14 18.69 2.19 -3.60
C GLY A 14 18.33 0.73 -3.86
N THR A 15 19.11 -0.17 -3.27
CA THR A 15 18.84 -1.62 -3.32
C THR A 15 18.71 -2.18 -1.92
N VAL A 16 17.76 -3.09 -1.74
CA VAL A 16 17.54 -3.80 -0.47
C VAL A 16 17.40 -5.29 -0.74
N GLY A 17 18.08 -6.10 0.06
CA GLY A 17 17.98 -7.56 -0.01
C GLY A 17 16.56 -8.06 0.32
N LYS A 18 16.12 -9.09 -0.39
CA LYS A 18 14.83 -9.77 -0.21
C LYS A 18 15.06 -11.28 -0.22
N GLY A 19 15.20 -11.86 0.98
CA GLY A 19 15.51 -13.29 1.12
C GLY A 19 16.95 -13.60 0.73
N GLU A 20 17.23 -14.86 0.39
CA GLU A 20 18.59 -15.34 0.15
C GLU A 20 19.20 -14.85 -1.18
N GLU A 21 18.38 -14.64 -2.22
CA GLU A 21 18.87 -14.27 -3.56
C GLU A 21 18.13 -13.06 -4.20
N GLY A 22 17.11 -12.51 -3.53
CA GLY A 22 16.32 -11.42 -4.11
C GLY A 22 16.95 -10.05 -3.84
N ILE A 23 16.92 -9.16 -4.83
CA ILE A 23 17.17 -7.73 -4.66
C ILE A 23 15.90 -6.96 -5.04
N ARG A 24 15.54 -5.97 -4.22
CA ARG A 24 14.54 -4.96 -4.56
C ARG A 24 15.24 -3.66 -4.86
N VAL A 25 14.96 -3.08 -6.02
CA VAL A 25 15.28 -1.68 -6.31
C VAL A 25 14.18 -0.82 -5.68
N ILE A 26 14.57 0.29 -5.04
CA ILE A 26 13.67 1.23 -4.38
C ILE A 26 14.01 2.63 -4.86
N ASN A 27 13.02 3.35 -5.37
CA ASN A 27 13.14 4.76 -5.69
C ASN A 27 13.02 5.62 -4.42
N ASP A 28 13.92 6.59 -4.24
CA ASP A 28 13.82 7.60 -3.19
C ASP A 28 13.01 8.80 -3.69
N TYR A 29 11.69 8.68 -3.61
CA TYR A 29 10.77 9.77 -3.94
C TYR A 29 10.66 10.86 -2.88
N ALA A 30 11.36 10.75 -1.76
CA ALA A 30 11.42 11.80 -0.74
C ALA A 30 12.63 12.72 -0.93
N TYR A 31 13.48 12.44 -1.91
CA TYR A 31 14.66 13.24 -2.24
C TYR A 31 14.47 14.08 -3.52
N PRO A 32 15.00 15.31 -3.58
CA PRO A 32 15.50 16.08 -2.44
C PRO A 32 14.31 16.64 -1.65
N ARG A 33 14.49 16.76 -0.33
CA ARG A 33 13.45 17.30 0.54
C ARG A 33 13.00 18.70 0.09
N GLY A 34 11.69 18.89 -0.03
CA GLY A 34 11.07 20.16 -0.45
C GLY A 34 10.90 20.32 -1.95
N ALA A 35 11.44 19.39 -2.76
CA ALA A 35 11.29 19.38 -4.21
C ALA A 35 11.27 17.93 -4.74
N SER A 36 10.82 16.98 -3.93
CA SER A 36 10.74 15.58 -4.30
C SER A 36 9.40 15.23 -4.93
N VAL A 37 9.32 14.08 -5.61
CA VAL A 37 8.05 13.56 -6.14
C VAL A 37 6.97 13.50 -5.05
N ASN A 38 7.36 13.11 -3.84
CA ASN A 38 6.46 13.05 -2.70
C ASN A 38 5.96 14.45 -2.29
N ASP A 39 6.80 15.48 -2.38
CA ASP A 39 6.41 16.87 -2.05
C ASP A 39 5.44 17.46 -3.08
N PHE A 40 5.57 17.08 -4.35
CA PHE A 40 4.68 17.52 -5.44
C PHE A 40 3.38 16.71 -5.54
N THR A 41 3.28 15.59 -4.83
CA THR A 41 2.08 14.75 -4.85
C THR A 41 0.93 15.46 -4.13
N ASP A 42 -0.15 15.76 -4.84
CA ASP A 42 -1.40 16.25 -4.25
C ASP A 42 -2.04 15.15 -3.39
N ARG A 43 -2.41 15.51 -2.15
CA ARG A 43 -2.98 14.62 -1.14
C ARG A 43 -4.40 15.01 -0.74
N ASP A 44 -4.93 16.09 -1.31
CA ASP A 44 -6.23 16.64 -0.91
C ASP A 44 -7.39 15.69 -1.28
N ASN A 45 -7.20 14.90 -2.34
CA ASN A 45 -8.17 13.91 -2.80
C ASN A 45 -7.93 12.50 -2.22
N PHE A 46 -7.02 12.34 -1.26
CA PHE A 46 -6.83 11.02 -0.65
C PHE A 46 -7.99 10.67 0.26
N PRO A 47 -8.54 9.44 0.16
CA PRO A 47 -9.58 9.01 1.06
C PRO A 47 -9.03 8.97 2.49
N ARG A 48 -9.86 9.34 3.47
CA ARG A 48 -9.48 9.25 4.89
C ARG A 48 -9.12 7.81 5.21
N ILE A 49 -7.89 7.62 5.67
CA ILE A 49 -7.43 6.32 6.11
C ILE A 49 -7.91 6.09 7.54
N SER A 50 -8.58 4.96 7.78
CA SER A 50 -8.78 4.43 9.13
C SER A 50 -7.79 3.29 9.36
N TYR A 51 -6.98 3.44 10.40
CA TYR A 51 -6.10 2.37 10.87
C TYR A 51 -6.67 1.80 12.15
N ASN A 52 -7.02 0.52 12.13
CA ASN A 52 -7.40 -0.20 13.33
C ASN A 52 -6.11 -0.78 13.94
N PRO A 53 -5.67 -0.32 15.12
CA PRO A 53 -4.48 -0.86 15.75
C PRO A 53 -4.67 -2.36 16.08
N PRO A 54 -3.58 -3.14 16.16
CA PRO A 54 -3.64 -4.57 16.45
C PRO A 54 -4.41 -4.89 17.75
N ARG A 55 -4.37 -3.95 18.71
CA ARG A 55 -5.15 -4.02 19.95
C ARG A 55 -6.65 -4.14 19.68
N ASP A 56 -7.20 -3.35 18.78
CA ASP A 56 -8.65 -3.28 18.56
C ASP A 56 -9.14 -4.57 17.89
N ILE A 57 -8.34 -5.12 16.99
CA ILE A 57 -8.58 -6.43 16.37
C ILE A 57 -8.53 -7.53 17.44
N ALA A 58 -7.49 -7.55 18.28
CA ALA A 58 -7.35 -8.54 19.34
C ALA A 58 -8.48 -8.46 20.38
N GLN A 59 -8.87 -7.23 20.76
CA GLN A 59 -10.00 -6.99 21.65
C GLN A 59 -11.30 -7.52 21.03
N ARG A 60 -11.56 -7.23 19.76
CA ARG A 60 -12.76 -7.73 19.08
C ARG A 60 -12.83 -9.25 19.03
N ILE A 61 -11.69 -9.92 18.77
CA ILE A 61 -11.61 -11.38 18.81
C ILE A 61 -11.91 -11.91 20.22
N HIS A 62 -11.36 -11.26 21.26
CA HIS A 62 -11.60 -11.63 22.65
C HIS A 62 -13.06 -11.46 23.06
N ASP A 63 -13.67 -10.33 22.70
CA ASP A 63 -15.07 -10.03 23.00
C ASP A 63 -15.99 -11.08 22.36
N LEU A 64 -15.78 -11.40 21.08
CA LEU A 64 -16.57 -12.41 20.37
C LEU A 64 -16.42 -13.82 20.97
N ARG A 65 -15.22 -14.19 21.42
CA ARG A 65 -15.01 -15.46 22.13
C ARG A 65 -15.69 -15.49 23.49
N THR A 66 -15.80 -14.34 24.17
CA THR A 66 -16.44 -14.22 25.48
C THR A 66 -17.97 -14.22 25.35
N GLU A 67 -18.52 -13.50 24.37
CA GLU A 67 -19.95 -13.40 24.08
C GLU A 67 -20.52 -14.71 23.50
N HIS A 68 -19.70 -15.46 22.76
CA HIS A 68 -20.11 -16.70 22.11
C HIS A 68 -19.14 -17.88 22.39
N PRO A 69 -19.07 -18.38 23.64
CA PRO A 69 -18.13 -19.44 24.02
C PRO A 69 -18.16 -20.73 23.18
N PRO A 70 -19.32 -21.24 22.72
CA PRO A 70 -19.36 -22.47 21.93
C PRO A 70 -19.07 -22.25 20.44
N VAL A 71 -18.86 -21.00 20.01
CA VAL A 71 -18.74 -20.62 18.60
C VAL A 71 -17.28 -20.51 18.20
N GLU A 72 -16.97 -21.00 17.01
CA GLU A 72 -15.65 -20.82 16.43
C GLU A 72 -15.53 -19.44 15.79
N VAL A 73 -14.52 -18.69 16.23
CA VAL A 73 -14.13 -17.40 15.66
C VAL A 73 -12.92 -17.64 14.78
N LEU A 74 -13.07 -17.39 13.48
CA LEU A 74 -12.07 -17.58 12.44
C LEU A 74 -11.64 -16.23 11.86
N LEU A 75 -10.36 -16.11 11.53
CA LEU A 75 -9.78 -14.91 10.92
C LEU A 75 -9.38 -15.20 9.48
N LEU A 76 -9.88 -14.40 8.54
CA LEU A 76 -9.41 -14.44 7.16
C LEU A 76 -8.43 -13.29 6.92
N LEU A 77 -7.18 -13.66 6.65
CA LEU A 77 -6.11 -12.75 6.26
C LEU A 77 -5.83 -12.95 4.78
N GLY A 78 -5.88 -11.85 4.02
CA GLY A 78 -5.50 -11.83 2.61
C GLY A 78 -4.39 -10.82 2.37
N ASP A 79 -3.42 -11.19 1.53
CA ASP A 79 -2.44 -10.26 0.98
C ASP A 79 -2.66 -10.15 -0.54
N VAL A 80 -2.51 -8.93 -1.08
CA VAL A 80 -2.57 -8.69 -2.52
C VAL A 80 -1.15 -8.46 -3.02
N SER A 81 -0.48 -9.55 -3.36
CA SER A 81 0.89 -9.51 -3.85
C SER A 81 1.00 -8.67 -5.13
N GLY A 82 1.86 -7.66 -5.10
CA GLY A 82 2.13 -6.81 -6.26
C GLY A 82 0.98 -5.88 -6.64
N ALA A 83 0.02 -5.60 -5.76
CA ALA A 83 -1.11 -4.69 -6.01
C ALA A 83 -0.69 -3.39 -6.76
N PHE A 84 0.41 -2.78 -6.33
CA PHE A 84 0.92 -1.52 -6.89
C PHE A 84 1.37 -1.63 -8.35
N ARG A 85 1.91 -2.79 -8.76
CA ARG A 85 2.29 -3.05 -10.16
C ARG A 85 1.09 -3.06 -11.12
N HIS A 86 -0.12 -3.17 -10.58
CA HIS A 86 -1.36 -3.12 -11.36
C HIS A 86 -1.98 -1.72 -11.44
N VAL A 87 -1.47 -0.74 -10.69
CA VAL A 87 -1.99 0.64 -10.69
C VAL A 87 -1.15 1.49 -11.63
N PRO A 88 -1.70 2.02 -12.74
CA PRO A 88 -0.98 2.89 -13.66
C PRO A 88 -0.74 4.28 -13.06
N ILE A 89 0.38 4.89 -13.45
CA ILE A 89 0.65 6.31 -13.19
C ILE A 89 -0.08 7.14 -14.25
N ASN A 90 -0.55 8.33 -13.87
CA ASN A 90 -1.14 9.28 -14.81
C ASN A 90 -0.12 9.69 -15.88
N GLU A 91 -0.53 9.67 -17.15
CA GLU A 91 0.35 10.00 -18.29
C GLU A 91 1.03 11.38 -18.16
N ASN A 92 0.33 12.36 -17.59
CA ASN A 92 0.85 13.70 -17.38
C ASN A 92 1.81 13.79 -16.19
N SER A 93 2.02 12.70 -15.45
CA SER A 93 2.90 12.66 -14.28
C SER A 93 4.06 11.68 -14.44
N VAL A 94 4.08 10.83 -15.47
CA VAL A 94 5.13 9.81 -15.68
C VAL A 94 6.53 10.42 -15.71
N HIS A 95 6.68 11.65 -16.21
CA HIS A 95 7.97 12.35 -16.25
C HIS A 95 8.60 12.58 -14.87
N MET A 96 7.80 12.54 -13.80
CA MET A 96 8.28 12.65 -12.42
C MET A 96 8.81 11.33 -11.85
N PHE A 97 8.49 10.19 -12.48
CA PHE A 97 8.80 8.85 -12.01
C PHE A 97 9.88 8.23 -12.88
N ALA A 98 11.10 8.77 -12.78
CA ALA A 98 12.24 8.27 -13.51
C ALA A 98 13.48 8.12 -12.61
N PHE A 99 14.37 7.21 -12.99
CA PHE A 99 15.66 7.03 -12.36
C PHE A 99 16.75 6.70 -13.37
N LEU A 100 18.00 6.87 -12.96
CA LEU A 100 19.16 6.49 -13.74
C LEU A 100 19.63 5.09 -13.37
N PHE A 101 19.86 4.27 -14.38
CA PHE A 101 20.49 2.96 -14.22
C PHE A 101 21.54 2.79 -15.31
N GLU A 102 22.81 2.74 -14.91
CA GLU A 102 23.94 2.83 -15.83
C GLU A 102 23.81 4.07 -16.73
N ASP A 103 23.76 3.89 -18.05
CA ASP A 103 23.60 4.96 -19.03
C ASP A 103 22.14 5.13 -19.52
N TYR A 104 21.18 4.49 -18.83
CA TYR A 104 19.77 4.53 -19.20
C TYR A 104 18.95 5.41 -18.25
N VAL A 105 18.00 6.14 -18.84
CA VAL A 105 16.88 6.74 -18.10
C VAL A 105 15.72 5.75 -18.14
N VAL A 106 15.29 5.30 -16.97
CA VAL A 106 14.19 4.35 -16.80
C VAL A 106 12.98 5.11 -16.27
N PHE A 107 11.81 4.90 -16.87
CA PHE A 107 10.55 5.47 -16.43
C PHE A 107 9.64 4.39 -15.83
N ASP A 108 9.06 4.67 -14.68
CA ASP A 108 8.04 3.83 -14.07
C ASP A 108 6.65 4.24 -14.57
N TYR A 109 5.92 3.27 -15.13
CA TYR A 109 4.54 3.45 -15.62
C TYR A 109 3.50 2.91 -14.64
N ARG A 110 3.95 2.40 -13.50
CA ARG A 110 3.14 1.78 -12.46
C ARG A 110 3.58 2.31 -11.11
N VAL A 111 2.65 2.37 -10.17
CA VAL A 111 2.97 2.74 -8.80
C VAL A 111 3.96 1.72 -8.25
N ASP A 112 5.03 2.24 -7.69
CA ASP A 112 6.11 1.47 -7.10
C ASP A 112 6.24 1.78 -5.60
N LEU A 113 7.22 1.15 -4.96
CA LEU A 113 7.44 1.24 -3.53
C LEU A 113 8.23 2.52 -3.22
N GLY A 114 7.68 3.40 -2.37
CA GLY A 114 8.37 4.59 -1.87
C GLY A 114 7.58 5.89 -2.02
N GLY A 115 6.57 5.92 -2.89
CA GLY A 115 5.72 7.09 -3.08
C GLY A 115 4.74 7.33 -1.93
N VAL A 116 4.28 8.57 -1.70
CA VAL A 116 3.24 8.84 -0.68
C VAL A 116 1.93 8.11 -1.01
N VAL A 117 1.67 7.87 -2.29
CA VAL A 117 0.57 7.02 -2.77
C VAL A 117 0.69 5.61 -2.17
N HIS A 118 1.88 5.01 -2.11
CA HIS A 118 2.08 3.71 -1.49
C HIS A 118 1.63 3.73 -0.02
N GLN A 119 2.05 4.73 0.77
CA GLN A 119 1.66 4.83 2.19
C GLN A 119 0.14 4.92 2.39
N HIS A 120 -0.56 5.62 1.48
CA HIS A 120 -2.01 5.75 1.56
C HIS A 120 -2.74 4.45 1.19
N PHE A 121 -2.18 3.63 0.30
CA PHE A 121 -2.77 2.35 -0.12
C PHE A 121 -2.35 1.15 0.76
N THR A 122 -1.17 1.15 1.40
CA THR A 122 -0.76 0.05 2.31
C THR A 122 -1.72 -0.11 3.49
N LEU A 123 -2.41 0.97 3.87
CA LEU A 123 -3.41 0.97 4.94
C LEU A 123 -4.79 0.46 4.49
N TRP A 124 -4.95 0.01 3.24
CA TRP A 124 -6.19 -0.56 2.69
C TRP A 124 -6.25 -2.10 2.70
N GLN A 125 -5.29 -2.78 3.33
CA GLN A 125 -5.41 -4.23 3.51
C GLN A 125 -6.55 -4.52 4.49
N GLY A 126 -7.66 -5.04 3.95
CA GLY A 126 -8.88 -5.32 4.71
C GLY A 126 -8.77 -6.60 5.51
N LEU A 127 -9.17 -6.55 6.78
CA LEU A 127 -9.31 -7.71 7.65
C LEU A 127 -10.79 -8.12 7.73
N SER A 128 -11.07 -9.42 7.60
CA SER A 128 -12.43 -9.95 7.78
C SER A 128 -12.43 -10.98 8.90
N LEU A 129 -13.39 -10.85 9.81
CA LEU A 129 -13.62 -11.83 10.86
C LEU A 129 -14.88 -12.62 10.52
N ILE A 130 -14.80 -13.93 10.69
CA ILE A 130 -15.91 -14.83 10.36
C ILE A 130 -16.24 -15.62 11.63
N THR A 131 -17.50 -15.54 12.06
CA THR A 131 -18.02 -16.38 13.13
C THR A 131 -18.83 -17.52 12.52
N CYS A 132 -18.57 -18.76 12.93
CA CYS A 132 -19.23 -19.95 12.43
C CYS A 132 -19.77 -20.78 13.61
N THR A 133 -21.09 -20.91 13.68
CA THR A 133 -21.77 -21.79 14.66
C THR A 133 -22.08 -23.17 14.05
N SER A 134 -22.13 -23.25 12.71
CA SER A 134 -22.52 -24.39 11.89
C SER A 134 -22.16 -24.12 10.42
N PRO A 135 -21.87 -25.14 9.58
CA PRO A 135 -21.55 -24.95 8.15
C PRO A 135 -22.60 -24.17 7.33
N ARG A 136 -23.81 -24.01 7.86
CA ARG A 136 -24.91 -23.27 7.22
C ARG A 136 -25.12 -21.85 7.75
N ASP A 137 -24.39 -21.44 8.78
CA ASP A 137 -24.61 -20.18 9.50
C ASP A 137 -23.30 -19.36 9.58
N LEU A 138 -22.77 -19.04 8.39
CA LEU A 138 -21.59 -18.20 8.23
C LEU A 138 -22.01 -16.72 8.35
N ARG A 139 -21.54 -16.06 9.41
CA ARG A 139 -21.64 -14.61 9.53
C ARG A 139 -20.27 -13.99 9.32
N VAL A 140 -20.16 -13.20 8.26
CA VAL A 140 -18.95 -12.44 7.92
C VAL A 140 -19.11 -11.03 8.48
N GLU A 141 -18.22 -10.65 9.38
CA GLU A 141 -18.08 -9.28 9.85
C GLU A 141 -16.82 -8.69 9.24
N LEU A 142 -17.01 -7.73 8.33
CA LEU A 142 -15.91 -6.95 7.78
C LEU A 142 -15.42 -6.00 8.88
N LEU A 143 -14.19 -6.20 9.35
CA LEU A 143 -13.50 -5.24 10.21
C LEU A 143 -12.91 -4.15 9.32
N TRP A 144 -13.78 -3.45 8.60
CA TRP A 144 -13.45 -2.25 7.85
C TRP A 144 -14.31 -1.11 8.40
N THR A 145 -13.67 -0.12 9.01
CA THR A 145 -14.33 1.13 9.41
C THR A 145 -13.94 2.25 8.46
N GLY A 146 -14.10 2.03 7.16
CA GLY A 146 -14.35 3.15 6.27
C GLY A 146 -15.84 3.44 6.28
N ASN A 147 -16.21 4.72 6.32
CA ASN A 147 -17.60 5.15 6.40
C ASN A 147 -18.50 4.36 5.46
N ARG A 148 -19.62 3.86 6.00
CA ARG A 148 -20.84 3.68 5.19
C ARG A 148 -21.13 5.02 4.53
N LEU A 149 -21.05 5.08 3.21
CA LEU A 149 -21.90 5.97 2.43
C LEU A 149 -23.21 5.23 2.17
#